data_AF-A0A951MYC4-F1
#
_entry.id   AF-A0A951MYC4-F1
#
_cell.length_a   1.000
_cell.length_b   1.000
_cell.length_c   1.000
_cell.angle_alpha   90.00
_cell.angle_beta   90.00
_cell.angle_gamma   90.00
#
_symmetry.space_group_name_H-M   'P 1'
#
loop_
_entity.id
_entity.type
_entity.pdbx_description
1 polymer ?
#
loop_
_entity_poly.entity_id
_entity_poly.type
_entity_poly.pdbx_seq_one_letter_code
_entity_poly.pdbx_strand_id
1 'polypeptide(L)'
;MSEQGWREFLSADGLDDWVILHGGPTTVFRVGSLAEATRLAAAVAEVPGLEPRTLLTAASDRLTVKLTREVCIAAWPDGAPTPESDEAA
;
A
#
# COMPACT_ATOMS: atom_id res chain seq x y z
N MET A 1 -1.58 -3.05 -6.99
CA MET A 1 -1.31 -4.49 -7.14
C MET A 1 -2.18 -5.15 -8.17
N SER A 2 -1.52 -5.62 -9.23
CA SER A 2 -2.10 -6.53 -10.21
C SER A 2 -2.44 -7.90 -9.59
N GLU A 3 -3.16 -8.76 -10.32
CA GLU A 3 -3.40 -10.13 -9.88
C GLU A 3 -2.13 -10.96 -9.75
N GLN A 4 -1.14 -10.72 -10.62
CA GLN A 4 0.14 -11.39 -10.58
C GLN A 4 0.94 -10.95 -9.35
N GLY A 5 1.09 -9.64 -9.11
CA GLY A 5 1.80 -9.13 -7.94
C GLY A 5 1.19 -9.60 -6.63
N TRP A 6 -0.13 -9.83 -6.61
CA TRP A 6 -0.80 -10.45 -5.45
C TRP A 6 -0.45 -11.92 -5.22
N ARG A 7 -0.42 -12.72 -6.28
CA ARG A 7 -0.01 -14.13 -6.17
C ARG A 7 1.44 -14.24 -5.71
N GLU A 8 2.31 -13.39 -6.27
CA GLU A 8 3.72 -13.28 -5.87
C GLU A 8 3.84 -12.86 -4.40
N PHE A 9 3.09 -11.84 -3.96
CA PHE A 9 3.04 -11.43 -2.56
C PHE A 9 2.64 -12.58 -1.63
N LEU A 10 1.54 -13.30 -1.93
CA LEU A 10 1.09 -14.43 -1.08
C LEU A 10 2.09 -15.60 -1.03
N SER A 11 2.96 -15.72 -2.03
CA SER A 11 3.99 -16.77 -2.10
C SER A 11 5.33 -16.36 -1.47
N ALA A 12 5.48 -15.10 -1.05
CA ALA A 12 6.72 -14.60 -0.48
C ALA A 12 6.93 -15.10 0.96
N ASP A 13 8.18 -15.25 1.35
CA ASP A 13 8.57 -15.53 2.73
C ASP A 13 8.54 -14.25 3.58
N GLY A 14 8.39 -14.40 4.91
CA GLY A 14 8.48 -13.28 5.86
C GLY A 14 7.25 -12.36 5.92
N LEU A 15 6.07 -12.90 5.59
CA LEU A 15 4.81 -12.16 5.61
C LEU A 15 4.16 -12.09 7.00
N ASP A 16 4.83 -12.56 8.06
CA ASP A 16 4.24 -12.69 9.40
C ASP A 16 3.72 -11.35 9.97
N ASP A 17 4.34 -10.24 9.56
CA ASP A 17 3.97 -8.89 9.98
C ASP A 17 2.86 -8.26 9.11
N TRP A 18 2.37 -8.97 8.08
CA TRP A 18 1.38 -8.47 7.12
C TRP A 18 -0.01 -9.02 7.39
N VAL A 19 -0.98 -8.12 7.52
CA VAL A 19 -2.41 -8.44 7.64
C VAL A 19 -3.11 -8.05 6.34
N ILE A 20 -3.90 -8.96 5.78
CA ILE A 20 -4.73 -8.69 4.60
C ILE A 20 -6.04 -8.05 5.04
N LEU A 21 -6.23 -6.76 4.71
CA LEU A 21 -7.49 -6.05 4.90
C LEU A 21 -8.21 -5.89 3.56
N HIS A 22 -9.47 -5.46 3.57
CA HIS A 22 -10.27 -5.25 2.35
C HIS A 22 -9.59 -4.30 1.35
N GLY A 23 -8.72 -3.41 1.83
CA GLY A 23 -7.93 -2.48 1.02
C GLY A 23 -6.54 -2.97 0.60
N GLY A 24 -6.18 -4.22 0.89
CA GLY A 24 -4.90 -4.84 0.54
C GLY A 24 -3.97 -5.16 1.74
N PRO A 25 -2.79 -5.76 1.48
CA PRO A 25 -1.79 -6.04 2.51
C PRO A 25 -1.41 -4.80 3.30
N THR A 26 -1.42 -4.92 4.61
CA THR A 26 -1.04 -3.85 5.53
C THR A 26 -0.08 -4.37 6.58
N THR A 27 1.00 -3.65 6.84
CA THR A 27 1.93 -3.93 7.94
C THR A 27 2.22 -2.65 8.74
N VAL A 28 2.65 -2.81 9.99
CA VAL A 28 2.93 -1.71 10.91
C VAL A 28 4.31 -1.91 11.55
N PHE A 29 5.19 -0.93 11.35
CA PHE A 29 6.51 -0.87 11.98
C PHE A 29 6.47 0.10 13.16
N ARG A 30 6.90 -0.33 14.34
CA ARG A 30 7.03 0.55 15.52
C ARG A 30 8.29 1.40 15.42
N VAL A 31 8.20 2.66 15.82
CA VAL A 31 9.33 3.61 15.90
C VAL A 31 9.28 4.42 17.20
N GLY A 32 10.39 5.07 17.58
CA GLY A 32 10.49 5.88 18.80
C GLY A 32 10.13 7.36 18.63
N SER A 33 9.97 7.85 17.39
CA SER A 33 9.59 9.24 17.11
C SER A 33 9.02 9.44 15.71
N LEU A 34 8.37 10.59 15.49
CA LEU A 34 7.90 10.99 14.15
C LEU A 34 9.06 11.15 13.16
N ALA A 35 10.22 11.62 13.61
CA ALA A 35 11.41 11.76 12.77
C ALA A 35 11.93 10.38 12.30
N GLU A 36 11.86 9.37 13.16
CA GLU A 36 12.16 7.99 12.78
C GLU A 36 11.14 7.42 11.79
N ALA A 37 9.83 7.67 12.00
CA ALA A 37 8.80 7.26 11.05
C ALA A 37 9.06 7.82 9.64
N THR A 38 9.41 9.11 9.54
CA THR A 38 9.70 9.75 8.24
C THR A 38 10.97 9.19 7.59
N ARG A 39 12.03 8.95 8.37
CA ARG A 39 13.25 8.30 7.84
C ARG A 39 12.96 6.90 7.32
N LEU A 40 12.16 6.13 8.05
CA LEU A 40 11.75 4.79 7.61
C LEU A 40 10.85 4.88 6.37
N ALA A 41 9.94 5.85 6.29
CA ALA A 41 9.11 6.06 5.12
C ALA A 41 9.94 6.36 3.85
N ALA A 42 10.99 7.19 3.99
CA ALA A 42 11.93 7.43 2.90
C ALA A 42 12.66 6.16 2.47
N ALA A 43 13.12 5.34 3.42
CA ALA A 43 13.76 4.07 3.10
C ALA A 43 12.82 3.08 2.39
N VAL A 44 11.54 3.02 2.80
CA VAL A 44 10.51 2.21 2.14
C VAL A 44 10.27 2.68 0.71
N ALA A 45 10.27 3.98 0.45
CA ALA A 45 10.06 4.55 -0.88
C ALA A 45 11.17 4.17 -1.90
N GLU A 46 12.36 3.83 -1.41
CA GLU A 46 13.49 3.40 -2.25
C GLU A 46 13.52 1.88 -2.50
N VAL A 47 12.55 1.11 -1.98
CA VAL A 47 12.48 -0.34 -2.20
C VAL A 47 12.22 -0.63 -3.69
N PRO A 48 13.10 -1.37 -4.37
CA PRO A 48 12.86 -1.75 -5.76
C PRO A 48 11.57 -2.56 -5.92
N GLY A 49 10.79 -2.26 -6.95
CA GLY A 49 9.53 -2.94 -7.21
C GLY A 49 8.36 -2.43 -6.35
N LEU A 50 8.54 -1.34 -5.60
CA LEU A 50 7.42 -0.69 -4.92
C LEU A 50 6.42 -0.17 -5.96
N GLU A 51 5.20 -0.70 -5.91
CA GLU A 51 4.19 -0.35 -6.90
C GLU A 51 3.58 1.05 -6.67
N PRO A 52 3.05 1.67 -7.75
CA PRO A 52 2.21 2.85 -7.65
C PRO A 52 1.04 2.63 -6.68
N ARG A 53 0.61 3.72 -6.01
CA ARG A 53 -0.49 3.73 -5.02
C ARG A 53 -0.18 3.05 -3.68
N THR A 54 1.08 2.72 -3.38
CA THR A 54 1.50 2.42 -2.01
C THR A 54 1.13 3.57 -1.08
N LEU A 55 0.47 3.27 0.04
CA LEU A 55 0.07 4.26 1.04
C LEU A 55 0.93 4.10 2.29
N LEU A 56 1.58 5.20 2.71
CA LEU A 56 2.35 5.29 3.94
C LEU A 56 1.65 6.25 4.92
N THR A 57 1.48 5.83 6.17
CA THR A 57 1.03 6.71 7.26
C THR A 57 2.08 6.76 8.35
N ALA A 58 2.71 7.92 8.52
CA ALA A 58 3.68 8.19 9.56
C ALA A 58 3.00 8.80 10.80
N ALA A 59 3.16 8.16 11.95
CA ALA A 59 2.78 8.69 13.25
C ALA A 59 3.99 8.67 14.20
N SER A 60 3.87 9.31 15.36
CA SER A 60 4.99 9.45 16.30
C SER A 60 5.53 8.13 16.85
N ASP A 61 4.73 7.06 16.79
CA ASP A 61 5.01 5.74 17.36
C ASP A 61 5.10 4.62 16.30
N ARG A 62 4.73 4.90 15.04
CA ARG A 62 4.66 3.87 13.99
C ARG A 62 4.73 4.42 12.58
N LEU A 63 5.14 3.56 11.66
CA LEU A 63 4.87 3.68 10.22
C LEU A 63 3.93 2.55 9.80
N THR A 64 2.80 2.89 9.19
CA THR A 64 1.93 1.91 8.53
C THR A 64 2.21 1.91 7.04
N VAL A 65 2.40 0.72 6.46
CA VAL A 65 2.57 0.51 5.02
C VAL A 65 1.37 -0.29 4.52
N LYS A 66 0.70 0.22 3.48
CA LYS A 66 -0.41 -0.47 2.83
C LYS A 66 -0.18 -0.57 1.33
N LEU A 67 -0.19 -1.79 0.82
CA LEU A 67 -0.16 -2.07 -0.60
C LEU A 67 -1.60 -2.15 -1.08
N THR A 68 -2.04 -1.17 -1.87
CA THR A 68 -3.43 -1.18 -2.35
C THR A 68 -3.55 -2.03 -3.62
N ARG A 69 -4.54 -2.93 -3.63
CA ARG A 69 -5.17 -3.30 -4.91
C ARG A 69 -5.98 -2.12 -5.40
N GLU A 70 -6.18 -2.04 -6.71
CA GLU A 70 -6.89 -0.94 -7.37
C GLU A 70 -7.98 -0.35 -6.47
N VAL A 71 -7.82 0.91 -6.10
CA VAL A 71 -8.90 1.63 -5.42
C VAL A 71 -10.02 1.68 -6.44
N CYS A 72 -11.04 0.84 -6.28
CA CYS A 72 -12.35 1.15 -6.82
C CYS A 72 -12.72 2.49 -6.22
N ILE A 73 -12.53 3.57 -6.97
CA ILE A 73 -13.42 4.71 -6.84
C ILE A 73 -14.76 4.13 -7.29
N ALA A 74 -15.48 3.47 -6.37
CA ALA A 74 -16.88 3.24 -6.58
C ALA A 74 -17.45 4.63 -6.74
N ALA A 75 -18.00 4.93 -7.92
CA ALA A 75 -18.75 6.15 -8.14
C ALA A 75 -19.77 6.24 -7.01
N TRP A 76 -19.52 7.16 -6.08
CA TRP A 76 -20.46 7.47 -5.02
C TRP A 76 -21.71 8.06 -5.72
N PRO A 77 -22.93 7.93 -5.17
CA PRO A 77 -24.15 8.43 -5.82
C PRO A 77 -24.17 9.96 -6.05
N ASP A 78 -23.10 10.68 -5.70
CA ASP A 78 -22.89 12.10 -5.98
C ASP A 78 -22.40 12.40 -7.40
N GLY A 79 -22.07 11.37 -8.20
CA GLY A 79 -21.68 11.53 -9.60
C GLY A 79 -20.18 11.71 -9.85
N ALA A 80 -19.32 11.28 -8.92
CA ALA A 80 -17.88 11.25 -9.16
C ALA A 80 -17.52 10.41 -10.42
N PRO A 81 -16.61 10.89 -11.30
CA PRO A 81 -16.26 10.18 -12.52
C PRO A 81 -15.61 8.83 -12.22
N THR A 82 -16.03 7.78 -12.94
CA THR A 82 -15.33 6.49 -12.92
C THR A 82 -13.97 6.65 -13.60
N PRO A 83 -12.85 6.19 -13.01
CA PRO A 83 -11.58 6.18 -13.70
C PRO A 83 -11.71 5.24 -14.92
N GLU A 84 -11.61 5.85 -16.10
CA GLU A 84 -11.72 5.19 -17.40
C GLU A 84 -10.63 4.13 -17.57
N SER A 85 -11.02 2.98 -18.13
CA SER A 85 -10.22 1.77 -18.27
C SER A 85 -8.96 2.01 -19.10
N ASP A 86 -7.79 1.96 -18.46
CA ASP A 86 -6.51 1.97 -19.16
C ASP A 86 -6.19 0.55 -19.63
N GLU A 87 -6.85 0.11 -20.71
CA GLU A 87 -6.50 -1.10 -21.47
C GLU A 87 -6.71 -0.84 -22.97
N ALA A 88 -5.87 0.03 -23.53
CA ALA A 88 -5.63 0.14 -24.97
C ALA A 88 -4.28 0.82 -25.25
N ALA A 89 -3.18 0.10 -25.00
CA ALA A 89 -1.88 0.35 -25.65
C ALA A 89 -0.99 -0.89 -25.63
#